data_AF-A0A160FIN6-F1
#
_entry.id   AF-A0A160FIN6-F1
#
_cell.length_a   1.000
_cell.length_b   1.000
_cell.length_c   1.000
_cell.angle_alpha   90.00
_cell.angle_beta   90.00
_cell.angle_gamma   90.00
#
_symmetry.space_group_name_H-M   'P 1'
#
loop_
_entity.id
_entity.type
_entity.pdbx_description
1 polymer ?
#
loop_
_entity_poly.entity_id
_entity_poly.type
_entity_poly.pdbx_seq_one_letter_code
_entity_poly.pdbx_strand_id
1 'polypeptide(L)'
;MAAHLGYGAAIPSTEFRFASTDGLRIACVRWDSRGPVHGVVQIAHGMGEHIGRNTGVIEALVSAGLKVYGNDHRGHGRTAPSSAHFGNFGDGGFDLLVDDMIKAV
;
A
#
# COMPACT_ATOMS: atom_id res chain seq x y z
N MET A 1 2.18 18.70 -6.49
CA MET A 1 2.14 17.74 -7.61
C MET A 1 2.37 16.35 -7.04
N ALA A 2 1.31 15.59 -6.75
CA ALA A 2 1.45 14.21 -6.29
C ALA A 2 1.95 13.38 -7.47
N ALA A 3 3.12 12.74 -7.34
CA ALA A 3 3.63 11.83 -8.35
C ALA A 3 2.58 10.73 -8.60
N HIS A 4 1.96 10.75 -9.77
CA HIS A 4 1.06 9.70 -10.21
C HIS A 4 1.90 8.47 -10.56
N LEU A 5 2.31 7.72 -9.54
CA LEU A 5 2.84 6.36 -9.72
C LEU A 5 1.68 5.52 -10.23
N GLY A 6 1.58 5.35 -11.55
CA GLY A 6 0.40 4.79 -12.20
C GLY A 6 0.23 3.30 -11.89
N TYR A 7 -1.01 2.88 -11.61
CA TYR A 7 -1.36 1.48 -11.37
C TYR A 7 -1.58 0.67 -12.67
N GLY A 8 -1.26 1.23 -13.83
CA GLY A 8 -1.53 0.60 -15.13
C GLY A 8 -2.98 0.13 -15.25
N ALA A 9 -3.18 -1.12 -15.66
CA ALA A 9 -4.51 -1.73 -15.78
C ALA A 9 -5.16 -2.13 -14.43
N ALA A 10 -4.38 -2.24 -13.35
CA ALA A 10 -4.89 -2.61 -12.03
C ALA A 10 -5.33 -1.36 -11.27
N ILE A 11 -6.37 -0.68 -11.72
CA ILE A 11 -6.89 0.54 -11.05
C ILE A 11 -7.48 0.15 -9.68
N PRO A 12 -7.07 0.79 -8.57
CA PRO A 12 -7.64 0.52 -7.24
C PRO A 12 -9.14 0.80 -7.21
N SER A 13 -9.89 -0.06 -6.52
CA SER A 13 -11.29 0.19 -6.18
C SER A 13 -11.43 1.30 -5.14
N THR A 14 -10.42 1.48 -4.28
CA THR A 14 -10.38 2.54 -3.29
C THR A 14 -8.95 2.94 -2.98
N GLU A 15 -8.69 4.25 -2.93
CA GLU A 15 -7.50 4.80 -2.26
C GLU A 15 -7.93 5.42 -0.92
N PHE A 16 -7.18 5.17 0.14
CA PHE A 16 -7.48 5.73 1.46
C PHE A 16 -6.21 6.01 2.26
N ARG A 17 -6.36 6.78 3.34
CA ARG A 17 -5.28 7.09 4.28
C ARG A 17 -5.79 7.03 5.70
N PHE A 18 -5.04 6.40 6.58
CA PHE A 18 -5.24 6.50 8.03
C PHE A 18 -4.04 7.22 8.67
N ALA A 19 -4.25 7.74 9.88
CA ALA A 19 -3.16 8.30 10.68
C ALA A 19 -2.53 7.19 11.52
N SER A 20 -1.22 7.00 11.40
CA SER A 20 -0.44 6.15 12.30
C SER A 20 -0.39 6.77 13.71
N THR A 21 0.14 6.04 14.68
CA THR A 21 0.21 6.50 16.08
C THR A 21 1.11 7.72 16.26
N ASP A 22 2.06 7.94 15.36
CA ASP A 22 2.93 9.13 15.29
C ASP A 22 2.31 10.28 14.45
N GLY A 23 1.08 10.10 13.96
CA GLY A 23 0.37 11.07 13.13
C GLY A 23 0.71 11.02 11.64
N LEU A 24 1.67 10.20 11.20
CA LEU A 24 1.99 10.03 9.78
C LEU A 24 0.78 9.46 9.01
N ARG A 25 0.46 10.04 7.84
CA ARG A 25 -0.68 9.58 7.02
C ARG A 25 -0.26 8.49 6.03
N ILE A 26 -0.53 7.24 6.38
CA ILE A 26 -0.16 6.07 5.58
C ILE A 26 -1.05 5.96 4.33
N ALA A 27 -0.43 5.92 3.14
CA ALA A 27 -1.11 5.72 1.87
C ALA A 27 -1.46 4.25 1.66
N CYS A 28 -2.75 3.95 1.55
CA CYS A 28 -3.26 2.60 1.35
C CYS A 28 -4.16 2.55 0.11
N VAL A 29 -4.27 1.35 -0.44
CA VAL A 29 -5.08 1.04 -1.60
C VAL A 29 -5.73 -0.33 -1.44
N ARG A 30 -6.94 -0.43 -1.96
CA ARG A 30 -7.71 -1.67 -2.02
C ARG A 30 -8.17 -1.93 -3.44
N TRP A 31 -8.10 -3.19 -3.85
CA TRP A 31 -8.78 -3.72 -5.02
C TRP A 31 -9.82 -4.75 -4.59
N ASP A 32 -11.03 -4.58 -5.09
CA ASP A 32 -12.09 -5.55 -4.88
C ASP A 32 -11.92 -6.76 -5.81
N SER A 33 -12.37 -7.93 -5.36
CA SER A 33 -12.36 -9.15 -6.17
C SER A 33 -13.24 -8.99 -7.42
N ARG A 34 -12.84 -9.59 -8.53
CA ARG A 34 -13.69 -9.71 -9.72
C ARG A 34 -14.59 -10.93 -9.56
N GLY A 35 -15.74 -10.72 -8.93
CA GLY A 35 -16.71 -11.77 -8.62
C GLY A 35 -16.76 -12.10 -7.13
N PRO A 36 -17.30 -13.28 -6.75
CA PRO A 36 -17.42 -13.69 -5.36
C PRO A 36 -16.10 -13.61 -4.59
N VAL A 37 -16.18 -13.17 -3.34
CA VAL A 37 -14.99 -12.98 -2.50
C VAL A 37 -14.62 -14.31 -1.85
N HIS A 38 -13.44 -14.83 -2.20
CA HIS A 38 -12.90 -16.08 -1.65
C HIS A 38 -11.89 -15.86 -0.52
N GLY A 39 -11.38 -14.65 -0.36
CA GLY A 39 -10.39 -14.32 0.67
C GLY A 39 -9.81 -12.93 0.52
N VAL A 40 -8.89 -12.60 1.42
CA VAL A 40 -8.16 -11.33 1.45
C VAL A 40 -6.67 -11.61 1.36
N VAL A 41 -5.96 -10.85 0.54
CA VAL A 41 -4.50 -10.83 0.47
C VAL A 41 -4.01 -9.41 0.75
N GLN A 42 -3.07 -9.29 1.67
CA GLN A 42 -2.32 -8.05 1.87
C GLN A 42 -0.93 -8.20 1.25
N ILE A 43 -0.56 -7.25 0.39
CA ILE A 43 0.77 -7.21 -0.23
C ILE A 43 1.66 -6.25 0.55
N ALA A 44 2.81 -6.75 0.99
CA ALA A 44 3.92 -5.97 1.50
C ALA A 44 4.97 -5.81 0.39
N HIS A 45 5.39 -4.59 0.08
CA HIS A 45 6.39 -4.35 -0.95
C HIS A 45 7.81 -4.37 -0.36
N GLY A 46 8.82 -4.51 -1.22
CA GLY A 46 10.23 -4.53 -0.80
C GLY A 46 10.84 -3.15 -0.56
N MET A 47 12.11 -3.14 -0.16
CA MET A 47 12.90 -1.92 0.05
C MET A 47 13.07 -1.13 -1.25
N GLY A 48 12.81 0.18 -1.21
CA GLY A 48 12.94 1.06 -2.37
C GLY A 48 11.82 0.90 -3.41
N GLU A 49 10.80 0.09 -3.11
CA GLU A 49 9.62 -0.08 -3.97
C GLU A 49 8.41 0.73 -3.45
N HIS A 50 7.27 0.54 -4.11
CA HIS A 50 5.96 1.04 -3.73
C HIS A 50 4.89 0.07 -4.26
N ILE A 51 3.67 0.07 -3.70
CA ILE A 51 2.62 -0.92 -4.01
C ILE A 51 2.23 -0.95 -5.50
N GLY A 52 2.33 0.21 -6.17
CA GLY A 52 2.09 0.33 -7.61
C GLY A 52 3.03 -0.46 -8.53
N ARG A 53 4.11 -1.08 -8.02
CA ARG A 53 4.98 -1.98 -8.80
C ARG A 53 4.37 -3.38 -8.98
N ASN A 54 3.41 -3.76 -8.14
CA ASN A 54 2.86 -5.12 -8.09
C ASN A 54 1.59 -5.33 -8.96
N THR A 55 1.34 -4.48 -9.95
CA THR A 55 0.07 -4.44 -10.72
C THR A 55 -0.29 -5.77 -11.39
N GLY A 56 0.69 -6.49 -11.94
CA GLY A 56 0.46 -7.82 -12.53
C GLY A 56 0.04 -8.88 -11.50
N VAL A 57 0.58 -8.82 -10.28
CA VAL A 57 0.20 -9.74 -9.19
C VAL A 57 -1.19 -9.40 -8.68
N ILE A 58 -1.48 -8.11 -8.49
CA ILE A 58 -2.80 -7.63 -8.09
C ILE A 58 -3.86 -8.11 -9.08
N GLU A 59 -3.62 -7.95 -10.38
CA GLU A 59 -4.53 -8.38 -11.45
C GLU A 59 -4.85 -9.88 -11.38
N ALA A 60 -3.84 -10.72 -11.15
CA ALA A 60 -4.02 -12.16 -11.01
C ALA A 60 -4.85 -12.52 -9.77
N LEU A 61 -4.58 -11.86 -8.63
CA LEU A 61 -5.29 -12.12 -7.37
C LEU A 61 -6.76 -11.68 -7.43
N VAL A 62 -7.04 -10.48 -7.93
CA VAL A 62 -8.44 -10.00 -8.03
C VAL A 62 -9.26 -10.84 -8.99
N SER A 63 -8.64 -11.32 -10.08
CA SER A 63 -9.27 -12.23 -11.04
C SER A 63 -9.52 -13.63 -10.46
N ALA A 64 -8.77 -14.02 -9.42
CA ALA A 64 -8.98 -15.27 -8.68
C ALA A 64 -10.04 -15.17 -7.57
N GLY A 65 -10.73 -14.03 -7.45
CA GLY A 65 -11.77 -13.83 -6.43
C GLY A 65 -11.23 -13.31 -5.09
N LEU A 66 -10.00 -12.78 -5.05
CA LEU A 66 -9.40 -12.25 -3.82
C LEU A 66 -9.54 -10.73 -3.74
N LYS A 67 -9.88 -10.22 -2.56
CA LYS A 67 -9.70 -8.79 -2.26
C LYS A 67 -8.24 -8.53 -1.94
N VAL A 68 -7.67 -7.47 -2.49
CA VAL A 68 -6.26 -7.13 -2.30
C VAL A 68 -6.12 -5.81 -1.58
N TYR A 69 -5.29 -5.77 -0.55
CA TYR A 69 -4.87 -4.55 0.13
C TYR A 69 -3.37 -4.36 -0.03
N GLY A 70 -2.94 -3.10 -0.03
CA GLY A 70 -1.54 -2.76 0.09
C GLY A 70 -1.38 -1.32 0.56
N ASN A 71 -0.25 -1.04 1.18
CA ASN A 71 0.15 0.30 1.57
C ASN A 71 1.55 0.58 1.04
N ASP A 72 1.82 1.86 0.74
CA ASP A 72 3.19 2.30 0.69
C ASP A 72 3.69 2.40 2.12
N HIS A 73 4.76 1.67 2.44
CA HIS A 73 5.33 1.67 3.78
C HIS A 73 5.82 3.06 4.17
N ARG A 74 5.93 3.34 5.49
CA ARG A 74 6.60 4.55 5.97
C ARG A 74 7.98 4.70 5.31
N GLY A 75 8.34 5.93 4.95
CA GLY A 75 9.55 6.22 4.18
C GLY A 75 9.53 5.74 2.72
N HIS A 76 8.40 5.28 2.18
CA HIS A 76 8.29 4.81 0.80
C HIS A 76 7.10 5.43 0.06
N GLY A 77 7.17 5.39 -1.27
CA GLY A 77 6.08 5.74 -2.19
C GLY A 77 5.33 7.01 -1.80
N ARG A 78 4.00 6.92 -1.75
CA ARG A 78 3.05 7.99 -1.44
C ARG A 78 2.89 8.25 0.06
N THR A 79 3.52 7.44 0.93
CA THR A 79 3.52 7.65 2.38
C THR A 79 4.67 8.57 2.79
N ALA A 80 5.81 8.51 2.12
CA ALA A 80 6.91 9.43 2.35
C ALA A 80 6.46 10.90 2.11
N PRO A 81 6.65 11.82 3.08
CA PRO A 81 6.24 13.22 2.92
C PRO A 81 6.92 13.93 1.75
N SER A 82 8.17 13.58 1.48
CA SER A 82 8.96 14.06 0.34
C SER A 82 10.07 13.07 0.02
N SER A 83 10.76 13.25 -1.11
CA SER A 83 11.91 12.42 -1.49
C SER A 83 13.07 12.46 -0.49
N ALA A 84 13.20 13.54 0.28
CA ALA A 84 14.19 13.65 1.35
C ALA A 84 13.93 12.67 2.52
N HIS A 85 12.73 12.09 2.59
CA HIS A 85 12.33 11.13 3.62
C HIS A 85 12.33 9.68 3.12
N PHE A 86 12.79 9.42 1.88
CA PHE A 86 12.87 8.05 1.40
C PHE A 86 13.83 7.21 2.24
N GLY A 87 13.39 6.01 2.63
CA GLY A 87 14.12 5.11 3.51
C GLY A 87 14.08 5.48 5.00
N ASN A 88 13.39 6.56 5.38
CA ASN A 88 13.25 6.96 6.78
C ASN A 88 11.93 6.43 7.38
N PHE A 89 12.02 5.55 8.37
CA PHE A 89 10.85 5.00 9.09
C PHE A 89 10.42 5.86 10.30
N GLY A 90 11.11 6.96 10.56
CA GLY A 90 10.91 7.75 11.77
C GLY A 90 11.34 7.00 13.03
N ASP A 91 11.09 7.61 14.18
CA ASP A 91 11.61 7.15 15.47
C ASP A 91 11.08 5.76 15.88
N GLY A 92 9.88 5.38 15.41
CA GLY A 92 9.29 4.06 15.64
C GLY A 92 9.89 2.92 14.79
N GLY A 93 10.74 3.24 13.81
CA GLY A 93 11.51 2.26 13.06
C GLY A 93 10.66 1.18 12.37
N PHE A 94 11.21 -0.04 12.34
CA PHE A 94 10.57 -1.19 11.69
C PHE A 94 9.32 -1.66 12.42
N ASP A 95 9.29 -1.60 13.76
CA ASP A 95 8.12 -2.04 14.53
C ASP A 95 6.90 -1.20 14.18
N LEU A 96 7.07 0.12 14.05
CA LEU A 96 5.96 1.00 13.69
C LEU A 96 5.56 0.86 12.20
N LEU A 97 6.47 0.40 11.33
CA LEU A 97 6.11 -0.01 9.96
C LEU A 97 5.18 -1.23 9.99
N VAL A 98 5.50 -2.23 10.82
CA VAL A 98 4.66 -3.43 10.96
C VAL A 98 3.29 -3.07 11.53
N ASP A 99 3.23 -2.19 12.53
CA ASP A 99 1.97 -1.68 13.08
C ASP A 99 1.11 -0.95 12.03
N ASP A 100 1.75 -0.19 11.12
CA ASP A 100 1.06 0.44 10.00
C ASP A 100 0.47 -0.61 9.05
N MET A 101 1.20 -1.69 8.77
CA MET A 101 0.69 -2.78 7.95
C MET A 101 -0.52 -3.46 8.59
N ILE A 102 -0.48 -3.73 9.90
CA ILE A 102 -1.61 -4.36 10.61
C ILE A 102 -2.90 -3.52 10.48
N LYS A 103 -2.78 -2.18 10.42
CA LYS A 103 -3.92 -1.26 10.30
C LYS A 103 -4.39 -1.00 8.86
N ALA A 104 -3.67 -1.51 7.85
CA ALA A 104 -3.89 -1.18 6.44
C ALA A 104 -4.96 -2.02 5.73
N VAL A 105 -5.67 -2.91 6.46
CA VAL A 105 -6.69 -3.84 5.93
C VAL A 105 -8.07 -3.55 6.52
#